data_AF-A0A7S0AQ97-F1
#
_entry.id   AF-A0A7S0AQ97-F1
#
_cell.length_a   1.000
_cell.length_b   1.000
_cell.length_c   1.000
_cell.angle_alpha   90.00
_cell.angle_beta   90.00
_cell.angle_gamma   90.00
#
_symmetry.space_group_name_H-M   'P 1'
#
loop_
_entity.id
_entity.type
_entity.pdbx_description
1 polymer ?
#
loop_
_entity_poly.entity_id
_entity_poly.type
_entity_poly.pdbx_seq_one_letter_code
_entity_poly.pdbx_strand_id
1 'polypeptide(L)'
;DPSLKGRKVHFGPTKAGEEGGKYVAFFGDAAGMKKPKKFKVPAENLAFAKGTPVILLDLVSAQHLNGMAGKIESYLEEKGRYKVVLEDDEREIMVKKQNVQVDFES
;
A
#
# COMPACT_ATOMS: atom_id res chain seq x y z
N ASP A 1 13.47 6.53 19.06
CA ASP A 1 14.57 5.72 18.54
C ASP A 1 15.21 6.48 17.38
N PRO A 2 16.45 6.97 17.53
CA PRO A 2 17.20 7.69 16.48
C PRO A 2 17.36 6.87 15.18
N SER A 3 17.11 5.55 15.22
CA SER A 3 17.29 4.61 14.10
C SER A 3 16.32 4.78 12.92
N LEU A 4 15.25 5.57 13.06
CA LEU A 4 14.17 5.65 12.06
C LEU A 4 14.22 6.88 11.14
N LYS A 5 15.10 7.85 11.42
CA LYS A 5 15.13 9.11 10.68
C LYS A 5 15.62 8.86 9.24
N GLY A 6 14.73 9.09 8.27
CA GLY A 6 15.03 8.97 6.83
C GLY A 6 14.78 7.59 6.19
N ARG A 7 14.30 6.59 6.94
CA ARG A 7 13.95 5.28 6.37
C ARG A 7 12.48 5.24 5.93
N LYS A 8 12.24 4.83 4.67
CA LYS A 8 10.90 4.53 4.15
C LYS A 8 10.36 3.30 4.88
N VAL A 9 9.11 3.39 5.33
CA VAL A 9 8.45 2.33 6.10
C VAL A 9 7.38 1.75 5.21
N HIS A 10 7.42 0.45 4.98
CA HIS A 10 6.43 -0.24 4.18
C HIS A 10 5.30 -0.74 5.08
N PHE A 11 4.07 -0.63 4.60
CA PHE A 11 2.87 -1.16 5.22
C PHE A 11 2.19 -2.13 4.24
N GLY A 12 1.81 -3.31 4.72
CA GLY A 12 1.15 -4.31 3.90
C GLY A 12 0.91 -5.63 4.67
N PRO A 13 0.36 -6.65 3.98
CA PRO A 13 0.03 -7.92 4.60
C PRO A 13 1.30 -8.72 4.95
N THR A 14 1.24 -9.56 5.99
CA THR A 14 2.37 -10.42 6.39
C THR A 14 2.72 -11.51 5.37
N LYS A 15 1.77 -11.89 4.51
CA LYS A 15 1.98 -12.72 3.32
C LYS A 15 1.21 -12.08 2.16
N ALA A 16 1.84 -11.97 1.00
CA ALA A 16 1.18 -11.46 -0.19
C ALA A 16 0.00 -12.37 -0.58
N GLY A 17 -1.20 -11.80 -0.67
CA GLY A 17 -2.40 -12.52 -1.11
C GLY A 17 -3.19 -13.28 -0.03
N GLU A 18 -2.92 -13.08 1.27
CA GLU A 18 -3.71 -13.68 2.36
C GLU A 18 -4.87 -12.73 2.75
N GLU A 19 -6.08 -13.04 2.29
CA GLU A 19 -7.35 -12.39 2.63
C GLU A 19 -7.63 -12.53 4.15
N GLY A 20 -8.00 -11.44 4.85
CA GLY A 20 -8.12 -11.43 6.31
C GLY A 20 -6.78 -11.51 7.10
N GLY A 21 -5.64 -11.33 6.44
CA GLY A 21 -4.31 -11.43 7.03
C GLY A 21 -3.92 -10.28 7.99
N LYS A 22 -2.92 -10.50 8.85
CA LYS A 22 -2.38 -9.45 9.72
C LYS A 22 -1.59 -8.43 8.88
N TYR A 23 -1.79 -7.14 9.16
CA TYR A 23 -1.01 -6.06 8.57
C TYR A 23 0.18 -5.67 9.45
N VAL A 24 1.30 -5.32 8.82
CA VAL A 24 2.52 -4.92 9.52
C VAL A 24 3.14 -3.69 8.87
N ALA A 25 3.75 -2.85 9.71
CA ALA A 25 4.73 -1.86 9.26
C ALA A 25 6.14 -2.48 9.38
N PHE A 26 6.95 -2.36 8.33
CA PHE A 26 8.29 -2.95 8.23
C PHE A 26 9.23 -2.07 7.43
N PHE A 27 10.51 -2.40 7.45
CA PHE A 27 11.54 -1.80 6.59
C PHE A 27 11.96 -2.85 5.57
N GLY A 28 12.09 -2.48 4.29
CA GLY A 28 12.41 -3.43 3.22
C GLY A 28 11.19 -4.22 2.75
N ASP A 29 11.37 -5.47 2.30
CA ASP A 29 10.31 -6.38 1.83
C ASP A 29 9.68 -7.19 2.98
N ALA A 30 8.35 -7.38 2.95
CA ALA A 30 7.62 -8.09 4.01
C ALA A 30 7.80 -9.61 3.95
N ALA A 31 8.12 -10.14 2.77
CA ALA A 31 8.26 -11.56 2.51
C ALA A 31 9.46 -12.13 3.28
N GLY A 32 9.22 -12.63 4.50
CA GLY A 32 10.25 -13.29 5.32
C GLY A 32 10.52 -12.66 6.69
N MET A 33 9.75 -11.65 7.10
CA MET A 33 9.92 -11.00 8.41
C MET A 33 9.54 -11.97 9.55
N LYS A 34 10.54 -12.66 10.13
CA LYS A 34 10.37 -13.55 11.29
C LYS A 34 10.09 -12.71 12.54
N LYS A 35 8.80 -12.39 12.74
CA LYS A 35 8.18 -11.60 13.83
C LYS A 35 8.24 -10.08 13.62
N PRO A 36 7.09 -9.39 13.51
CA PRO A 36 7.06 -7.95 13.35
C PRO A 36 7.49 -7.26 14.66
N LYS A 37 8.50 -6.38 14.56
CA LYS A 37 8.85 -5.47 15.66
C LYS A 37 7.87 -4.30 15.62
N LYS A 38 7.27 -3.93 16.76
CA LYS A 38 6.39 -2.74 16.83
C LYS A 38 7.25 -1.48 16.87
N PHE A 39 6.95 -0.50 16.02
CA PHE A 39 7.60 0.82 16.04
C PHE A 39 6.61 1.90 15.57
N LYS A 40 6.87 3.17 15.92
CA LYS A 40 6.04 4.32 15.54
C LYS A 40 6.66 5.03 14.35
N VAL A 41 5.84 5.44 13.38
CA VAL A 41 6.30 6.13 12.15
C VAL A 41 5.38 7.28 11.80
N PRO A 42 5.92 8.41 11.30
CA PRO A 42 5.10 9.44 10.66
C PRO A 42 4.36 8.86 9.45
N ALA A 43 3.09 9.22 9.28
CA ALA A 43 2.25 8.72 8.18
C ALA A 43 2.80 9.08 6.79
N GLU A 44 3.48 10.23 6.67
CA GLU A 44 4.16 10.64 5.44
C GLU A 44 5.26 9.65 5.00
N ASN A 45 5.92 8.99 5.95
CA ASN A 45 6.98 8.01 5.70
C ASN A 45 6.46 6.60 5.37
N LEU A 46 5.13 6.40 5.47
CA LEU A 46 4.49 5.13 5.13
C LEU A 46 4.40 4.95 3.62
N ALA A 47 4.81 3.81 3.10
CA ALA A 47 4.63 3.39 1.72
C ALA A 47 3.84 2.09 1.70
N PHE A 48 2.99 1.91 0.70
CA PHE A 48 2.23 0.67 0.57
C PHE A 48 3.08 -0.38 -0.14
N ALA A 49 3.13 -1.59 0.42
CA ALA A 49 3.84 -2.70 -0.16
C ALA A 49 2.98 -3.39 -1.24
N LYS A 50 3.63 -4.20 -2.09
CA LYS A 50 2.92 -5.05 -3.05
C LYS A 50 1.92 -5.95 -2.33
N GLY A 51 0.73 -6.11 -2.90
CA GLY A 51 -0.38 -6.88 -2.37
C GLY A 51 -1.19 -6.17 -1.28
N THR A 52 -0.89 -4.90 -0.95
CA THR A 52 -1.74 -4.13 -0.02
C THR A 52 -3.08 -3.83 -0.70
N PRO A 53 -4.22 -4.25 -0.12
CA PRO A 53 -5.54 -3.90 -0.63
C PRO A 53 -5.83 -2.42 -0.33
N VAL A 54 -6.40 -1.76 -1.32
CA VAL A 54 -6.70 -0.33 -1.29
C VAL A 54 -8.02 -0.02 -1.97
N ILE A 55 -8.68 1.04 -1.51
CA ILE A 55 -9.81 1.68 -2.18
C ILE A 55 -9.31 2.97 -2.83
N LEU A 56 -9.76 3.24 -4.05
CA LEU A 56 -9.43 4.44 -4.79
C LEU A 56 -10.34 5.61 -4.37
N LEU A 57 -9.75 6.78 -4.14
CA LEU A 57 -10.47 7.97 -3.67
C LEU A 57 -9.98 9.23 -4.39
N ASP A 58 -10.86 10.22 -4.50
CA ASP A 58 -10.55 11.58 -4.96
C ASP A 58 -9.83 11.65 -6.33
N LEU A 59 -10.07 10.68 -7.23
CA LEU A 59 -9.58 10.73 -8.60
C LEU A 59 -10.39 11.75 -9.40
N VAL A 60 -9.74 12.83 -9.81
CA VAL A 60 -10.38 13.92 -10.56
C VAL A 60 -10.60 13.54 -12.03
N SER A 61 -9.61 12.90 -12.67
CA SER A 61 -9.67 12.53 -14.10
C SER A 61 -10.37 11.20 -14.37
N ALA A 62 -10.62 10.40 -13.33
CA ALA A 62 -11.21 9.07 -13.43
C ALA A 62 -12.19 8.83 -12.28
N GLN A 63 -13.16 9.73 -12.12
CA GLN A 63 -14.11 9.72 -11.00
C GLN A 63 -14.92 8.43 -10.89
N HIS A 64 -15.18 7.75 -12.01
CA HIS A 64 -15.88 6.48 -12.07
C HIS A 64 -15.13 5.33 -11.37
N LEU A 65 -13.84 5.49 -11.09
CA LEU A 65 -13.03 4.52 -10.34
C LEU A 65 -13.03 4.77 -8.84
N ASN A 66 -13.55 5.90 -8.36
CA ASN A 66 -13.61 6.17 -6.92
C ASN A 66 -14.55 5.18 -6.24
N GLY A 67 -14.12 4.63 -5.10
CA GLY A 67 -14.81 3.58 -4.37
C GLY A 67 -14.48 2.15 -4.83
N MET A 68 -13.77 1.97 -5.96
CA MET A 68 -13.35 0.64 -6.41
C MET A 68 -12.17 0.12 -5.59
N ALA A 69 -12.18 -1.20 -5.35
CA ALA A 69 -11.11 -1.93 -4.69
C ALA A 69 -10.02 -2.34 -5.67
N GLY A 70 -8.80 -2.44 -5.16
CA GLY A 70 -7.62 -2.85 -5.91
C GLY A 70 -6.48 -3.28 -5.00
N LYS A 71 -5.43 -3.82 -5.61
CA LYS A 71 -4.19 -4.22 -4.91
C LYS A 71 -3.00 -3.45 -5.45
N ILE A 72 -2.13 -3.00 -4.55
CA ILE A 72 -0.87 -2.35 -4.93
C ILE A 72 0.03 -3.38 -5.63
N GLU A 73 0.46 -3.10 -6.85
CA GLU A 73 1.40 -3.96 -7.58
C GLU A 73 2.84 -3.45 -7.42
N SER A 74 3.05 -2.13 -7.54
CA SER A 74 4.37 -1.50 -7.38
C SER A 74 4.26 0.01 -7.15
N TYR A 75 5.38 0.63 -6.76
CA TYR A 75 5.51 2.09 -6.67
C TYR A 75 6.49 2.60 -7.73
N LEU A 76 6.04 3.51 -8.58
CA LEU A 76 6.85 4.15 -9.60
C LEU A 76 7.47 5.43 -9.05
N GLU A 77 8.73 5.36 -8.60
CA GLU A 77 9.43 6.49 -7.96
C GLU A 77 9.53 7.72 -8.87
N GLU A 78 9.81 7.50 -10.16
CA GLU A 78 9.89 8.54 -11.19
C GLU A 78 8.62 9.39 -11.31
N LYS A 79 7.45 8.80 -11.04
CA LYS A 79 6.14 9.44 -11.22
C LYS A 79 5.48 9.81 -9.90
N GLY A 80 6.01 9.33 -8.77
CA GLY A 80 5.39 9.47 -7.45
C GLY A 80 4.02 8.80 -7.37
N ARG A 81 3.82 7.68 -8.08
CA ARG A 81 2.52 7.00 -8.21
C ARG A 81 2.62 5.51 -7.90
N TYR A 82 1.56 4.97 -7.33
CA TYR A 82 1.35 3.53 -7.20
C TYR A 82 0.70 2.98 -8.45
N LYS A 83 1.17 1.81 -8.87
CA LYS A 83 0.48 0.93 -9.79
C LYS A 83 -0.50 0.09 -8.98
N VAL A 84 -1.79 0.23 -9.26
CA VAL A 84 -2.88 -0.54 -8.62
C VAL A 84 -3.51 -1.43 -9.68
N VAL A 85 -3.71 -2.70 -9.35
CA VAL A 85 -4.50 -3.66 -10.13
C VAL A 85 -5.91 -3.65 -9.55
N LEU A 86 -6.91 -3.27 -10.33
CA LEU A 86 -8.32 -3.31 -9.93
C LEU A 86 -8.78 -4.76 -9.76
N GLU A 87 -9.63 -5.04 -8.76
CA GLU A 87 -10.13 -6.40 -8.54
C GLU A 87 -11.22 -6.81 -9.53
N ASP A 88 -11.99 -5.84 -10.05
CA ASP A 88 -13.13 -6.12 -10.93
C ASP A 88 -12.70 -6.63 -12.32
N ASP A 89 -11.64 -6.04 -12.90
CA ASP A 89 -11.26 -6.25 -14.30
C ASP A 89 -9.75 -6.44 -14.52
N GLU A 90 -8.98 -6.64 -13.45
CA GLU A 90 -7.51 -6.78 -13.44
C GLU A 90 -6.77 -5.61 -14.13
N ARG A 91 -7.43 -4.49 -14.36
CA ARG A 91 -6.83 -3.35 -15.05
C ARG A 91 -5.83 -2.66 -14.15
N GLU A 92 -4.70 -2.28 -14.74
CA GLU A 92 -3.67 -1.53 -14.07
C GLU A 92 -3.89 -0.02 -14.22
N ILE A 93 -3.87 0.70 -13.11
CA ILE A 93 -3.96 2.16 -13.07
C ILE A 93 -2.84 2.78 -12.26
N MET A 94 -2.54 4.05 -12.53
CA MET A 94 -1.47 4.80 -11.87
C MET A 94 -2.05 5.93 -11.03
N VAL A 95 -1.95 5.82 -9.70
CA VAL A 95 -2.61 6.74 -8.75
C VAL A 95 -1.61 7.33 -7.76
N LYS A 96 -1.87 8.55 -7.29
CA LYS A 96 -1.04 9.17 -6.24
C LYS A 96 -1.32 8.48 -4.90
N LYS A 97 -0.35 8.54 -3.98
CA LYS A 97 -0.51 8.06 -2.59
C LYS A 97 -1.77 8.61 -1.91
N GLN A 98 -2.11 9.88 -2.15
CA GLN A 98 -3.27 10.54 -1.55
C GLN A 98 -4.62 10.05 -2.11
N ASN A 99 -4.61 9.34 -3.25
CA ASN A 99 -5.81 8.85 -3.92
C ASN A 99 -6.09 7.38 -3.59
N VAL A 100 -5.45 6.85 -2.55
CA VAL A 100 -5.65 5.47 -2.09
C VAL A 100 -5.77 5.44 -0.58
N GLN A 101 -6.67 4.60 -0.08
CA GLN A 101 -6.80 4.27 1.33
C GLN A 101 -6.70 2.76 1.48
N VAL A 102 -6.02 2.28 2.52
CA VAL A 102 -5.97 0.84 2.82
C VAL A 102 -7.37 0.36 3.15
N ASP A 103 -7.78 -0.70 2.48
CA ASP A 103 -8.99 -1.43 2.85
C ASP A 103 -8.60 -2.49 3.89
N PHE A 104 -9.10 -2.33 5.12
CA PHE A 104 -8.81 -3.25 6.22
C PHE A 104 -9.85 -4.37 6.34
N GLU A 105 -10.94 -4.28 5.56
CA GLU A 105 -12.07 -5.21 5.64
C GLU A 105 -12.04 -6.29 4.55
N SER A 106 -11.04 -6.26 3.64
CA SER A 106 -10.81 -7.27 2.60
C SER A 106 -10.26 -8.60 3.13
#